data_AF-A0A1S3LFN2-F1
#
_entry.id   AF-A0A1S3LFN2-F1
#
_cell.length_a   1.000
_cell.length_b   1.000
_cell.length_c   1.000
_cell.angle_alpha   90.00
_cell.angle_beta   90.00
_cell.angle_gamma   90.00
#
_symmetry.space_group_name_H-M   'P 1'
#
loop_
_entity.id
_entity.type
_entity.pdbx_description
1 polymer ?
#
loop_
_entity_poly.entity_id
_entity_poly.type
_entity_poly.pdbx_seq_one_letter_code
_entity_poly.pdbx_strand_id
1 'polypeptide(L)'
;MDMMDWVLLGADRQEVPVTVYPDQDLVEADLSDVPDVYQDLLWHAPRTYLGDKVSSYGGYLRYRLHTQTMRGDVLSLPTEASRPDIILKGNQMTLVFIEREYSSPEEPHLGIVHMLEGSFRHAQTGNVVSREELMMVLVGLESLQIRALHSQSAHTVSLRGVVLEGAQTLPTGQHANNVELCLCPANYQGDSCQQCAPGYYRDTKGLFLGKCVPCNCNGHSDQCLDGSGVCENCQHNRA
;
A
#
# COMPACT_ATOMS: atom_id res chain seq x y z
N MET A 1 -10.65 6.27 -8.73
CA MET A 1 -9.18 6.31 -8.88
C MET A 1 -8.76 7.67 -8.37
N ASP A 2 -7.67 7.74 -7.61
CA ASP A 2 -7.21 9.00 -7.04
C ASP A 2 -5.73 9.19 -7.38
N MET A 3 -5.49 10.08 -8.34
CA MET A 3 -4.14 10.40 -8.81
C MET A 3 -3.63 11.71 -8.21
N MET A 4 -4.38 12.31 -7.28
CA MET A 4 -3.93 13.49 -6.54
C MET A 4 -2.94 13.07 -5.45
N ASP A 5 -2.05 13.98 -5.05
CA ASP A 5 -1.12 13.80 -3.93
C ASP A 5 -0.12 12.62 -4.04
N TRP A 6 0.05 12.04 -5.23
CA TRP A 6 1.18 11.15 -5.50
C TRP A 6 2.48 11.96 -5.49
N VAL A 7 3.49 11.44 -4.80
CA VAL A 7 4.80 12.09 -4.71
C VAL A 7 5.89 11.16 -5.21
N LEU A 8 6.92 11.72 -5.84
CA LEU A 8 8.08 10.99 -6.32
C LEU A 8 9.27 11.26 -5.40
N LEU A 9 9.80 10.21 -4.77
CA LEU A 9 10.93 10.31 -3.84
C LEU A 9 12.16 9.58 -4.38
N GLY A 10 13.32 10.20 -4.20
CA GLY A 10 14.63 9.55 -4.35
C GLY A 10 15.03 8.72 -3.14
N ALA A 11 16.14 7.98 -3.28
CA ALA A 11 16.70 7.14 -2.22
C ALA A 11 17.07 7.93 -0.95
N ASP A 12 17.42 9.20 -1.09
CA ASP A 12 17.72 10.15 -0.01
C ASP A 12 16.47 10.82 0.59
N ARG A 13 15.27 10.43 0.11
CA ARG A 13 13.97 11.03 0.42
C ARG A 13 13.83 12.48 -0.06
N GLN A 14 14.62 12.90 -1.04
CA GLN A 14 14.37 14.15 -1.71
C GLN A 14 13.13 14.02 -2.61
N GLU A 15 12.21 14.98 -2.48
CA GLU A 15 11.04 15.09 -3.34
C GLU A 15 11.44 15.65 -4.70
N VAL A 16 11.07 14.94 -5.76
CA VAL A 16 11.17 15.41 -7.15
C VAL A 16 9.86 16.12 -7.50
N PRO A 17 9.90 17.32 -8.09
CA PRO A 17 8.69 18.04 -8.47
C PRO A 17 7.88 17.22 -9.50
N VAL A 18 6.58 17.11 -9.27
CA VAL A 18 5.64 16.38 -10.13
C VAL A 18 4.54 17.29 -10.64
N THR A 19 4.09 17.03 -11.86
CA THR A 19 2.91 17.66 -12.47
C THR A 19 1.79 16.65 -12.53
N VAL A 20 0.64 17.00 -11.94
CA VAL A 20 -0.57 16.16 -11.95
C VAL A 20 -1.51 16.64 -13.05
N TYR A 21 -2.00 15.71 -13.87
CA TYR A 21 -2.99 15.95 -14.91
C TYR A 21 -4.27 15.16 -14.57
N PRO A 22 -5.20 15.77 -13.81
CA PRO A 22 -6.40 15.07 -13.30
C PRO A 22 -7.29 14.51 -14.40
N ASP A 23 -7.43 15.24 -15.51
CA ASP A 23 -8.29 14.84 -16.65
C ASP A 23 -7.78 13.57 -17.38
N GLN A 24 -6.53 13.18 -17.15
CA GLN A 24 -5.89 12.05 -17.81
C GLN A 24 -5.52 10.90 -16.86
N ASP A 25 -5.84 11.06 -15.56
CA ASP A 25 -5.40 10.18 -14.47
C ASP A 25 -3.88 9.95 -14.47
N LEU A 26 -3.11 11.02 -14.73
CA LEU A 26 -1.67 10.96 -15.00
C LEU A 26 -0.89 11.86 -14.04
N VAL A 27 0.22 11.35 -13.53
CA VAL A 27 1.23 12.11 -12.79
C VAL A 27 2.56 11.94 -13.50
N GLU A 28 3.26 13.03 -13.75
CA GLU A 28 4.51 13.06 -14.50
C GLU A 28 5.58 13.85 -13.75
N ALA A 29 6.82 13.39 -13.81
CA ALA A 29 7.99 14.07 -13.28
C ALA A 29 9.03 14.28 -14.38
N ASP A 30 9.60 15.47 -14.41
CA ASP A 30 10.76 15.80 -15.23
C ASP A 30 12.04 15.50 -14.44
N LEU A 31 12.91 14.69 -15.03
CA LEU A 31 14.17 14.24 -14.42
C LEU A 31 15.39 14.95 -15.03
N SER A 32 15.19 15.96 -15.88
CA SER A 32 16.28 16.73 -16.52
C SER A 32 17.32 17.27 -15.53
N ASP A 33 16.86 17.70 -14.35
CA ASP A 33 17.70 18.28 -13.29
C ASP A 33 18.15 17.24 -12.24
N VAL A 34 17.74 15.97 -12.39
CA VAL A 34 18.04 14.88 -11.45
C VAL A 34 19.25 14.09 -11.95
N PRO A 35 20.39 14.07 -11.24
CA PRO A 35 21.57 13.37 -11.71
C PRO A 35 21.35 11.85 -11.82
N ASP A 36 21.81 11.23 -12.92
CA ASP A 36 21.64 9.80 -13.22
C ASP A 36 22.12 8.84 -12.11
N VAL A 37 23.07 9.27 -11.28
CA VAL A 37 23.63 8.48 -10.17
C VAL A 37 22.61 8.23 -9.03
N TYR A 38 21.51 8.99 -8.97
CA TYR A 38 20.52 8.94 -7.89
C TYR A 38 19.15 8.38 -8.30
N GLN A 39 19.07 7.71 -9.45
CA GLN A 39 17.81 7.28 -10.07
C GLN A 39 17.18 6.02 -9.44
N ASP A 40 17.17 5.93 -8.10
CA ASP A 40 16.34 5.01 -7.34
C ASP A 40 15.05 5.74 -6.89
N LEU A 41 14.18 6.00 -7.87
CA LEU A 41 12.97 6.77 -7.70
C LEU A 41 11.75 5.88 -7.45
N LEU A 42 10.98 6.23 -6.41
CA LEU A 42 9.77 5.53 -5.99
C LEU A 42 8.60 6.51 -5.94
N TRP A 43 7.49 6.14 -6.57
CA TRP A 43 6.20 6.77 -6.42
C TRP A 43 5.57 6.35 -5.09
N HIS A 44 5.25 7.31 -4.24
CA HIS A 44 4.55 7.08 -2.99
C HIS A 44 3.06 7.37 -3.15
N ALA A 45 2.25 6.40 -2.77
CA ALA A 45 0.81 6.53 -2.87
C ALA A 45 0.24 7.50 -1.83
N PRO A 46 -0.82 8.24 -2.18
CA PRO A 46 -1.49 9.16 -1.26
C PRO A 46 -2.26 8.40 -0.18
N ARG A 47 -2.71 9.13 0.84
CA ARG A 47 -3.40 8.56 2.01
C ARG A 47 -4.65 7.75 1.67
N THR A 48 -5.27 7.99 0.52
CA THR A 48 -6.44 7.25 0.04
C THR A 48 -6.13 5.77 -0.24
N TYR A 49 -4.88 5.43 -0.58
CA TYR A 49 -4.42 4.05 -0.77
C TYR A 49 -3.92 3.40 0.53
N LEU A 50 -3.84 4.14 1.64
CA LEU A 50 -3.27 3.69 2.92
C LEU A 50 -4.36 3.36 3.95
N GLY A 51 -3.98 2.82 5.11
CA GLY A 51 -4.89 2.42 6.18
C GLY A 51 -5.45 1.01 6.00
N ASP A 52 -6.72 0.80 6.39
CA ASP A 52 -7.39 -0.49 6.27
C ASP A 52 -7.73 -0.79 4.80
N LYS A 53 -7.04 -1.79 4.25
CA LYS A 53 -7.13 -2.28 2.87
C LYS A 53 -7.31 -3.80 2.82
N VAL A 54 -7.83 -4.40 3.88
CA VAL A 54 -8.12 -5.85 3.93
C VAL A 54 -9.09 -6.27 2.83
N SER A 55 -10.05 -5.40 2.48
CA SER A 55 -10.98 -5.64 1.37
C SER A 55 -10.28 -5.76 0.00
N SER A 56 -9.02 -5.37 -0.13
CA SER A 56 -8.22 -5.52 -1.34
C SER A 56 -7.56 -6.89 -1.47
N TYR A 57 -7.61 -7.72 -0.43
CA TYR A 57 -7.04 -9.07 -0.44
C TYR A 57 -7.70 -9.93 -1.53
N GLY A 58 -6.86 -10.53 -2.38
CA GLY A 58 -7.27 -11.30 -3.54
C GLY A 58 -7.75 -10.49 -4.76
N GLY A 59 -7.80 -9.16 -4.66
CA GLY A 59 -7.98 -8.23 -5.78
C GLY A 59 -6.66 -7.89 -6.47
N TYR A 60 -6.69 -6.95 -7.41
CA TYR A 60 -5.50 -6.54 -8.17
C TYR A 60 -5.12 -5.08 -7.93
N LEU A 61 -3.82 -4.83 -7.83
CA LEU A 61 -3.21 -3.52 -8.00
C LEU A 61 -2.81 -3.36 -9.48
N ARG A 62 -3.41 -2.39 -10.17
CA ARG A 62 -3.12 -2.09 -11.58
C ARG A 62 -2.58 -0.68 -11.72
N TYR A 63 -1.58 -0.52 -12.57
CA TYR A 63 -1.01 0.78 -12.91
C TYR A 63 -0.34 0.73 -14.27
N ARG A 64 -0.12 1.90 -14.87
CA ARG A 64 0.68 2.04 -16.09
C ARG A 64 1.84 2.97 -15.83
N LEU A 65 3.03 2.54 -16.23
CA LEU A 65 4.26 3.31 -16.12
C LEU A 65 4.77 3.61 -17.52
N HIS A 66 5.19 4.85 -17.73
CA HIS A 66 5.83 5.24 -18.97
C HIS A 66 7.11 6.01 -18.66
N THR A 67 8.19 5.60 -19.31
CA THR A 67 9.52 6.15 -19.12
C THR A 67 10.01 6.66 -20.47
N GLN A 68 10.32 7.94 -20.57
CA GLN A 68 10.88 8.51 -21.79
C GLN A 68 12.40 8.60 -21.64
N THR A 69 13.12 7.82 -22.43
CA THR A 69 14.59 7.83 -22.45
C THR A 69 15.12 8.74 -23.57
N MET A 70 16.38 9.14 -23.46
CA MET A 70 17.06 9.85 -24.54
C MET A 70 17.46 8.89 -25.67
N ARG A 71 17.37 9.37 -26.91
CA ARG A 71 17.58 8.56 -28.12
C ARG A 71 19.00 7.97 -28.14
N GLY A 72 19.12 6.65 -28.00
CA GLY A 72 20.40 5.92 -28.08
C GLY A 72 20.80 5.17 -26.80
N ASP A 73 20.18 5.47 -25.66
CA ASP A 73 20.47 4.86 -24.36
C ASP A 73 19.36 3.87 -23.93
N VAL A 74 18.93 2.99 -24.85
CA VAL A 74 18.04 1.88 -24.50
C VAL A 74 18.85 0.78 -23.84
N LEU A 75 19.47 1.11 -22.70
CA LEU A 75 20.07 0.10 -21.84
C LEU A 75 18.98 -0.32 -20.85
N SER A 76 18.49 -1.56 -21.03
CA SER A 76 17.70 -2.22 -20.00
C SER A 76 18.48 -2.22 -18.69
N LEU A 77 17.77 -2.09 -17.57
CA LEU A 77 18.38 -2.18 -16.25
C LEU A 77 19.19 -3.49 -16.17
N PRO A 78 20.44 -3.46 -15.65
CA PRO A 78 21.20 -4.68 -15.47
C PRO A 78 20.39 -5.67 -14.63
N THR A 79 20.36 -6.93 -15.03
CA THR A 79 19.66 -8.04 -14.36
C THR A 79 20.16 -8.31 -12.92
N GLU A 80 21.09 -7.50 -12.42
CA GLU A 80 21.97 -7.75 -11.28
C GLU A 80 21.60 -7.00 -10.00
N ALA A 81 20.40 -6.43 -9.94
CA ALA A 81 19.81 -6.15 -8.64
C ALA A 81 18.32 -6.51 -8.70
N SER A 82 17.94 -7.53 -7.95
CA SER A 82 16.56 -7.93 -7.66
C SER A 82 15.87 -6.80 -6.86
N ARG A 83 15.72 -5.63 -7.47
CA ARG A 83 15.18 -4.46 -6.81
C ARG A 83 13.64 -4.57 -6.86
N PRO A 84 12.93 -4.21 -5.80
CA PRO A 84 11.48 -4.40 -5.72
C PRO A 84 10.66 -3.35 -6.48
N ASP A 85 9.71 -3.77 -7.31
CA ASP A 85 8.83 -2.88 -8.07
C ASP A 85 7.72 -2.29 -7.23
N ILE A 86 7.19 -3.09 -6.30
CA ILE A 86 6.18 -2.63 -5.35
C ILE A 86 6.68 -2.92 -3.96
N ILE A 87 6.55 -1.93 -3.08
CA ILE A 87 6.91 -2.02 -1.67
C ILE A 87 5.67 -1.69 -0.85
N LEU A 88 5.25 -2.64 -0.02
CA LEU A 88 4.20 -2.46 0.97
C LEU A 88 4.83 -2.45 2.36
N LYS A 89 4.48 -1.46 3.18
CA LYS A 89 4.92 -1.38 4.57
C LYS A 89 3.71 -1.27 5.48
N GLY A 90 3.73 -1.99 6.58
CA GLY A 90 2.69 -1.95 7.59
C GLY A 90 3.02 -2.93 8.71
N ASN A 91 2.64 -2.59 9.94
CA ASN A 91 2.83 -3.47 11.10
C ASN A 91 4.28 -3.99 11.23
N GLN A 92 5.25 -3.08 11.06
CA GLN A 92 6.70 -3.37 11.15
C GLN A 92 7.23 -4.37 10.09
N MET A 93 6.42 -4.74 9.10
CA MET A 93 6.83 -5.60 7.99
C MET A 93 7.04 -4.77 6.72
N THR A 94 7.96 -5.23 5.87
CA THR A 94 8.15 -4.67 4.52
C THR A 94 8.08 -5.81 3.53
N LEU A 95 6.99 -5.81 2.75
CA LEU A 95 6.72 -6.80 1.72
C LEU A 95 7.07 -6.20 0.37
N VAL A 96 7.68 -7.00 -0.49
CA VAL A 96 8.11 -6.58 -1.81
C VAL A 96 7.58 -7.52 -2.89
N PHE A 97 7.19 -6.92 -4.01
CA PHE A 97 6.93 -7.59 -5.26
C PHE A 97 8.05 -7.25 -6.24
N ILE A 98 8.52 -8.24 -6.98
CA ILE A 98 9.54 -8.09 -8.02
C ILE A 98 8.94 -8.64 -9.30
N GLU A 99 8.80 -7.77 -10.29
CA GLU A 99 8.37 -8.13 -11.63
C GLU A 99 9.50 -8.90 -12.33
N ARG A 100 9.14 -9.98 -13.02
CA ARG A 100 10.14 -10.84 -13.67
C ARG A 100 10.36 -10.48 -15.12
N GLU A 101 9.39 -9.85 -15.74
CA GLU A 101 9.38 -9.55 -17.17
C GLU A 101 8.95 -8.10 -17.36
N TYR A 102 9.89 -7.23 -17.75
CA TYR A 102 9.55 -5.88 -18.16
C TYR A 102 9.24 -5.83 -19.64
N SER A 103 8.20 -5.10 -20.01
CA SER A 103 7.95 -4.70 -21.39
C SER A 103 9.12 -3.86 -21.91
N SER A 104 9.34 -3.84 -23.23
CA SER A 104 10.41 -3.02 -23.82
C SER A 104 10.29 -1.55 -23.38
N PRO A 105 11.40 -0.80 -23.18
CA PRO A 105 11.37 0.58 -22.68
C PRO A 105 10.55 1.57 -23.51
N GLU A 106 10.29 1.24 -24.79
CA GLU A 106 9.51 2.08 -25.70
C GLU A 106 7.99 1.97 -25.49
N GLU A 107 7.52 0.90 -24.85
CA GLU A 107 6.09 0.70 -24.56
C GLU A 107 5.77 1.01 -23.10
N PRO A 108 4.59 1.58 -22.81
CA PRO A 108 4.15 1.78 -21.45
C PRO A 108 3.99 0.42 -20.74
N HIS A 109 4.72 0.24 -19.65
CA HIS A 109 4.65 -0.97 -18.83
C HIS A 109 3.31 -1.02 -18.08
N LEU A 110 2.59 -2.13 -18.24
CA LEU A 110 1.34 -2.40 -17.53
C LEU A 110 1.62 -3.34 -16.36
N GLY A 111 1.68 -2.78 -15.15
CA GLY A 111 1.84 -3.56 -13.93
C GLY A 111 0.50 -4.08 -13.42
N ILE A 112 0.39 -5.40 -13.24
CA ILE A 112 -0.78 -6.06 -12.65
C ILE A 112 -0.28 -6.98 -11.54
N VAL A 113 -0.52 -6.57 -10.30
CA VAL A 113 -0.09 -7.33 -9.12
C VAL A 113 -1.29 -7.89 -8.41
N HIS A 114 -1.30 -9.22 -8.23
CA HIS A 114 -2.34 -9.90 -7.47
C HIS A 114 -2.06 -9.77 -5.98
N MET A 115 -3.03 -9.26 -5.22
CA MET A 115 -2.93 -9.02 -3.78
C MET A 115 -3.10 -10.32 -2.98
N LEU A 116 -2.22 -11.29 -3.25
CA LEU A 116 -2.11 -12.57 -2.56
C LEU A 116 -0.69 -12.77 -2.05
N GLU A 117 -0.55 -13.55 -0.99
CA GLU A 117 0.69 -13.85 -0.28
C GLU A 117 1.75 -14.48 -1.19
N GLY A 118 1.33 -15.26 -2.19
CA GLY A 118 2.23 -15.87 -3.18
C GLY A 118 2.93 -14.88 -4.10
N SER A 119 2.42 -13.65 -4.22
CA SER A 119 3.02 -12.58 -5.02
C SER A 119 4.16 -11.87 -4.29
N PHE A 120 4.16 -11.85 -2.96
CA PHE A 120 5.06 -11.02 -2.16
C PHE A 120 6.15 -11.82 -1.47
N ARG A 121 7.26 -11.14 -1.17
CA ARG A 121 8.37 -11.65 -0.35
C ARG A 121 8.74 -10.64 0.72
N HIS A 122 9.33 -11.12 1.81
CA HIS A 122 9.89 -10.25 2.83
C HIS A 122 11.13 -9.52 2.28
N ALA A 123 11.20 -8.20 2.40
CA ALA A 123 12.29 -7.41 1.84
C ALA A 123 13.67 -7.75 2.43
N GLN A 124 13.72 -8.07 3.73
CA GLN A 124 14.98 -8.31 4.45
C GLN A 124 15.49 -9.74 4.29
N THR A 125 14.59 -10.73 4.20
CA THR A 125 14.92 -12.16 4.22
C THR A 125 14.71 -12.86 2.89
N GLY A 126 13.90 -12.30 1.98
CA GLY A 126 13.48 -12.93 0.73
C GLY A 126 12.49 -14.11 0.90
N ASN A 127 12.08 -14.38 2.14
CA ASN A 127 11.15 -15.45 2.47
C ASN A 127 9.76 -15.21 1.85
N VAL A 128 9.03 -16.31 1.63
CA VAL A 128 7.62 -16.25 1.23
C VAL A 128 6.79 -15.60 2.33
N VAL A 129 5.78 -14.85 1.92
CA VAL A 129 4.82 -14.21 2.83
C VAL A 129 3.67 -15.18 3.11
N SER A 130 3.18 -15.23 4.35
CA SER A 130 1.97 -15.98 4.69
C SER A 130 0.70 -15.14 4.49
N ARG A 131 -0.47 -15.79 4.39
CA ARG A 131 -1.75 -15.08 4.32
C ARG A 131 -1.92 -14.11 5.50
N GLU A 132 -1.60 -14.57 6.70
CA GLU A 132 -1.73 -13.78 7.92
C GLU A 132 -0.79 -12.57 7.89
N GLU A 133 0.45 -12.72 7.44
CA GLU A 133 1.40 -11.61 7.32
C GLU A 133 0.94 -10.55 6.32
N LEU A 134 0.44 -10.96 5.15
CA LEU A 134 -0.12 -10.02 4.18
C LEU A 134 -1.35 -9.31 4.74
N MET A 135 -2.25 -10.04 5.40
CA MET A 135 -3.41 -9.44 6.06
C MET A 135 -3.01 -8.43 7.13
N MET A 136 -1.99 -8.72 7.95
CA MET A 136 -1.45 -7.80 8.95
C MET A 136 -0.95 -6.48 8.34
N VAL A 137 -0.31 -6.54 7.18
CA VAL A 137 0.11 -5.33 6.45
C VAL A 137 -1.09 -4.58 5.88
N LEU A 138 -2.11 -5.29 5.38
CA LEU A 138 -3.31 -4.67 4.80
C LEU A 138 -4.27 -4.06 5.83
N VAL A 139 -4.30 -4.53 7.09
CA VAL A 139 -5.13 -3.91 8.14
C VAL A 139 -4.69 -2.47 8.45
N GLY A 140 -3.39 -2.20 8.34
CA GLY A 140 -2.80 -0.90 8.62
C GLY A 140 -1.69 -0.61 7.64
N LEU A 141 -2.03 -0.46 6.36
CA LEU A 141 -1.05 -0.19 5.32
C LEU A 141 -0.48 1.22 5.52
N GLU A 142 0.78 1.30 5.90
CA GLU A 142 1.49 2.55 6.22
C GLU A 142 2.11 3.18 4.97
N SER A 143 2.55 2.37 4.01
CA SER A 143 3.14 2.85 2.76
C SER A 143 2.88 1.87 1.63
N LEU A 144 2.52 2.42 0.47
CA LEU A 144 2.52 1.73 -0.82
C LEU A 144 3.42 2.53 -1.77
N GLN A 145 4.43 1.84 -2.32
CA GLN A 145 5.44 2.46 -3.18
C GLN A 145 5.54 1.68 -4.49
N ILE A 146 5.68 2.39 -5.61
CA ILE A 146 5.82 1.82 -6.96
C ILE A 146 7.11 2.38 -7.57
N ARG A 147 7.99 1.53 -8.12
CA ARG A 147 9.19 1.98 -8.83
C ARG A 147 8.82 2.89 -10.01
N ALA A 148 9.52 4.00 -10.16
CA ALA A 148 9.27 4.94 -11.25
C ALA A 148 10.01 4.58 -12.54
N LEU A 149 11.19 3.96 -12.42
CA LEU A 149 12.12 3.76 -13.53
C LEU A 149 12.23 2.30 -13.94
N HIS A 150 12.12 2.03 -15.24
CA HIS A 150 12.32 0.68 -15.82
C HIS A 150 13.53 0.65 -16.76
N SER A 151 14.32 1.73 -16.78
CA SER A 151 15.53 1.89 -17.58
C SER A 151 16.66 2.49 -16.73
N GLN A 152 17.90 2.42 -17.22
CA GLN A 152 19.08 2.97 -16.53
C GLN A 152 19.08 4.50 -16.46
N SER A 153 18.46 5.17 -17.43
CA SER A 153 18.30 6.62 -17.45
C SER A 153 16.92 6.99 -18.00
N ALA A 154 16.36 8.10 -17.52
CA ALA A 154 15.14 8.66 -18.07
C ALA A 154 15.12 10.18 -17.98
N HIS A 155 14.54 10.81 -19.00
CA HIS A 155 14.28 12.25 -19.00
C HIS A 155 12.93 12.55 -18.34
N THR A 156 11.92 11.71 -18.55
CA THR A 156 10.63 11.84 -17.88
C THR A 156 10.11 10.48 -17.42
N VAL A 157 9.39 10.50 -16.30
CA VAL A 157 8.68 9.33 -15.78
C VAL A 157 7.26 9.71 -15.49
N SER A 158 6.32 8.83 -15.86
CA SER A 158 4.91 9.04 -15.57
C SER A 158 4.21 7.79 -15.06
N LEU A 159 3.27 8.02 -14.17
CA LEU A 159 2.42 7.03 -13.53
C LEU A 159 0.97 7.34 -13.85
N ARG A 160 0.24 6.34 -14.35
CA ARG A 160 -1.13 6.53 -14.84
C ARG A 160 -2.09 5.48 -14.31
N GLY A 161 -3.28 5.95 -13.93
CA GLY A 161 -4.45 5.11 -13.66
C GLY A 161 -4.21 4.03 -12.61
N VAL A 162 -3.66 4.42 -11.46
CA VAL A 162 -3.41 3.48 -10.36
C VAL A 162 -4.72 3.07 -9.71
N VAL A 163 -4.98 1.77 -9.66
CA VAL A 163 -6.18 1.18 -9.08
C VAL A 163 -5.80 0.06 -8.14
N LEU A 164 -6.15 0.20 -6.87
CA LEU A 164 -6.18 -0.90 -5.93
C LEU A 164 -7.63 -1.38 -5.83
N GLU A 165 -7.92 -2.57 -6.34
CA GLU A 165 -9.25 -3.15 -6.24
C GLU A 165 -9.54 -3.56 -4.80
N GLY A 166 -10.70 -3.14 -4.30
CA GLY A 166 -11.25 -3.58 -3.02
C GLY A 166 -12.68 -4.09 -3.19
N ALA A 167 -13.05 -5.09 -2.39
CA ALA A 167 -14.43 -5.55 -2.30
C ALA A 167 -15.32 -4.46 -1.68
N GLN A 168 -16.54 -4.33 -2.21
CA GLN A 168 -17.58 -3.46 -1.67
C GLN A 168 -18.92 -4.19 -1.71
N THR A 169 -19.80 -3.88 -0.76
CA THR A 169 -21.16 -4.42 -0.68
C THR A 169 -22.08 -3.72 -1.70
N LEU A 170 -22.00 -4.15 -2.96
CA LEU A 170 -22.82 -3.61 -4.05
C LEU A 170 -23.90 -4.64 -4.47
N PRO A 171 -25.12 -4.19 -4.84
CA PRO A 171 -26.20 -5.07 -5.33
C PRO A 171 -25.82 -5.85 -6.60
N THR A 172 -24.87 -5.31 -7.37
CA THR A 172 -24.40 -5.83 -8.65
C THR A 172 -22.89 -5.75 -8.70
N GLY A 173 -22.21 -6.87 -8.96
CA GLY A 173 -20.75 -6.95 -9.05
C GLY A 173 -20.28 -8.40 -9.14
N GLN A 174 -19.00 -8.61 -9.45
CA GLN A 174 -18.40 -9.94 -9.32
C GLN A 174 -18.16 -10.26 -7.83
N HIS A 175 -18.43 -11.51 -7.44
CA HIS A 175 -18.25 -11.93 -6.06
C HIS A 175 -16.76 -12.01 -5.69
N ALA A 176 -16.36 -11.29 -4.64
CA ALA A 176 -15.00 -11.31 -4.13
C ALA A 176 -14.76 -12.56 -3.25
N ASN A 177 -14.39 -13.68 -3.88
CA ASN A 177 -14.26 -14.98 -3.20
C ASN A 177 -13.21 -15.03 -2.08
N ASN A 178 -12.23 -14.13 -2.11
CA ASN A 178 -11.13 -14.10 -1.14
C ASN A 178 -11.37 -13.12 0.01
N VAL A 179 -12.45 -12.34 -0.04
CA VAL A 179 -12.85 -11.42 1.03
C VAL A 179 -13.99 -12.08 1.79
N GLU A 180 -13.67 -12.64 2.94
CA GLU A 180 -14.67 -13.23 3.83
C GLU A 180 -15.42 -12.10 4.53
N LEU A 181 -16.76 -12.09 4.42
CA LEU A 181 -17.59 -11.29 5.31
C LEU A 181 -17.79 -12.11 6.60
N CYS A 182 -16.94 -11.86 7.59
CA CYS A 182 -16.92 -12.66 8.79
C CYS A 182 -18.11 -12.32 9.71
N LEU A 183 -18.74 -13.34 10.29
CA LEU A 183 -19.63 -13.15 11.45
C LEU A 183 -18.75 -12.89 12.67
N CYS A 184 -18.52 -11.60 12.96
CA CYS A 184 -17.62 -11.22 14.03
C CYS A 184 -18.17 -11.57 15.42
N PRO A 185 -17.32 -12.09 16.33
CA PRO A 185 -17.66 -12.14 17.74
C PRO A 185 -18.00 -10.74 18.25
N ALA A 186 -18.76 -10.64 19.35
CA ALA A 186 -19.30 -9.38 19.85
C ALA A 186 -18.26 -8.28 20.14
N ASN A 187 -17.00 -8.64 20.38
CA ASN A 187 -15.90 -7.71 20.66
C ASN A 187 -15.12 -7.27 19.41
N TYR A 188 -15.46 -7.74 18.22
CA TYR A 188 -14.82 -7.37 16.96
C TYR A 188 -15.83 -6.87 15.92
N GLN A 189 -15.36 -6.08 14.97
CA GLN A 189 -16.12 -5.58 13.84
C GLN A 189 -15.23 -5.39 12.60
N GLY A 190 -15.83 -4.98 11.49
CA GLY A 190 -15.18 -4.85 10.19
C GLY A 190 -15.35 -6.11 9.34
N ASP A 191 -15.12 -6.00 8.04
CA ASP A 191 -15.40 -7.08 7.07
C ASP A 191 -14.67 -8.39 7.43
N SER A 192 -13.48 -8.30 8.01
CA SER A 192 -12.67 -9.44 8.47
C SER A 192 -12.39 -9.43 9.97
N CYS A 193 -13.27 -8.81 10.77
CA CYS A 193 -13.14 -8.70 12.24
C CYS A 193 -11.81 -8.08 12.71
N GLN A 194 -11.23 -7.24 11.87
CA GLN A 194 -9.94 -6.62 12.08
C GLN A 194 -9.99 -5.37 12.99
N GLN A 195 -11.18 -4.88 13.31
CA GLN A 195 -11.39 -3.72 14.18
C GLN A 195 -12.04 -4.17 15.49
N CYS A 196 -11.78 -3.44 16.58
CA CYS A 196 -12.51 -3.67 17.83
C CYS A 196 -13.90 -3.04 17.75
N ALA A 197 -14.90 -3.73 18.30
CA ALA A 197 -16.25 -3.19 18.43
C ALA A 197 -16.25 -2.02 19.44
N PRO A 198 -17.20 -1.05 19.35
CA PRO A 198 -17.35 0.01 20.33
C PRO A 198 -17.42 -0.52 21.76
N GLY A 199 -16.71 0.12 22.68
CA GLY A 199 -16.54 -0.33 24.07
C GLY A 199 -15.44 -1.38 24.25
N TYR A 200 -14.69 -1.72 23.20
CA TYR A 200 -13.53 -2.60 23.26
C TYR A 200 -12.31 -1.90 22.64
N TYR A 201 -11.13 -2.19 23.17
CA TYR A 201 -9.86 -1.71 22.63
C TYR A 201 -8.92 -2.88 22.36
N ARG A 202 -7.94 -2.66 21.50
CA ARG A 202 -6.96 -3.67 21.12
C ARG A 202 -5.85 -3.75 22.15
N ASP A 203 -5.85 -4.80 22.95
CA ASP A 203 -4.68 -5.19 23.75
C ASP A 203 -3.63 -5.79 22.80
N THR A 204 -2.58 -5.03 22.51
CA THR A 204 -1.51 -5.39 21.54
C THR A 204 -0.61 -6.52 22.03
N LYS A 205 -0.92 -7.13 23.17
CA LYS A 205 -0.24 -8.32 23.68
C LYS A 205 -0.75 -9.58 22.98
N GLY A 206 0.16 -10.38 22.44
CA GLY A 206 -0.12 -11.70 21.88
C GLY A 206 0.33 -11.82 20.42
N LEU A 207 -0.21 -12.83 19.73
CA LEU A 207 0.04 -13.04 18.31
C LEU A 207 -0.72 -11.99 17.48
N PHE A 208 -0.16 -11.63 16.32
CA PHE A 208 -0.77 -10.71 15.35
C PHE A 208 -1.06 -9.32 15.95
N LEU A 209 -2.24 -8.75 15.70
CA LEU A 209 -2.69 -7.46 16.25
C LEU A 209 -3.13 -7.54 17.72
N GLY A 210 -2.97 -8.69 18.39
CA GLY A 210 -3.49 -8.90 19.74
C GLY A 210 -5.02 -9.09 19.77
N LYS A 211 -5.66 -8.79 20.91
CA LYS A 211 -7.07 -9.12 21.17
C LYS A 211 -7.91 -7.90 21.56
N CYS A 212 -9.18 -7.89 21.17
CA CYS A 212 -10.12 -6.86 21.61
C CYS A 212 -10.66 -7.20 23.01
N VAL A 213 -10.40 -6.32 23.98
CA VAL A 213 -10.80 -6.45 25.39
C VAL A 213 -11.67 -5.26 25.80
N PRO A 214 -12.60 -5.44 26.76
CA PRO A 214 -13.52 -4.38 27.12
C PRO A 214 -12.82 -3.18 27.75
N CYS A 215 -13.28 -2.00 27.38
CA CYS A 215 -12.95 -0.73 28.02
C CYS A 215 -13.47 -0.69 29.47
N ASN A 216 -12.63 -0.24 30.41
CA ASN A 216 -13.04 -0.07 31.80
C ASN A 216 -13.37 1.41 32.14
N CYS A 217 -14.17 2.05 31.28
CA CYS A 217 -14.50 3.47 31.40
C CYS A 217 -15.76 3.75 32.24
N ASN A 218 -16.22 2.78 33.03
CA ASN A 218 -17.43 2.88 33.87
C ASN A 218 -18.69 3.34 33.10
N GLY A 219 -18.78 3.04 31.79
CA GLY A 219 -19.88 3.48 30.93
C GLY A 219 -19.85 4.97 30.54
N HIS A 220 -18.73 5.66 30.74
CA HIS A 220 -18.55 7.07 30.36
C HIS A 220 -17.82 7.28 29.03
N SER A 221 -17.29 6.21 28.44
CA SER A 221 -16.75 6.21 27.10
C SER A 221 -16.84 4.81 26.50
N ASP A 222 -17.07 4.75 25.20
CA ASP A 222 -16.99 3.57 24.34
C ASP A 222 -15.66 3.52 23.55
N GLN A 223 -14.75 4.47 23.78
CA GLN A 223 -13.46 4.58 23.11
C GLN A 223 -12.32 4.50 24.13
N CYS A 224 -11.36 3.62 23.88
CA CYS A 224 -10.11 3.59 24.63
C CYS A 224 -8.92 3.52 23.69
N LEU A 225 -7.80 4.08 24.14
CA LEU A 225 -6.54 4.02 23.44
C LEU A 225 -6.01 2.59 23.41
N ASP A 226 -5.77 2.09 22.21
CA ASP A 226 -5.19 0.76 21.97
C ASP A 226 -3.86 0.56 22.73
N GLY A 227 -3.61 -0.67 23.18
CA GLY A 227 -2.45 -1.09 23.97
C GLY A 227 -2.49 -0.67 25.45
N SER A 228 -3.11 0.48 25.78
CA SER A 228 -3.15 1.02 27.15
C SER A 228 -4.50 0.86 27.85
N GLY A 229 -5.61 0.89 27.11
CA GLY A 229 -6.96 0.89 27.65
C GLY A 229 -7.38 2.19 28.32
N VAL A 230 -6.62 3.28 28.12
CA VAL A 230 -6.96 4.61 28.64
C VAL A 230 -8.20 5.14 27.94
N CYS A 231 -9.19 5.57 28.70
CA CYS A 231 -10.45 6.09 28.16
C CYS A 231 -10.23 7.40 27.40
N GLU A 232 -10.76 7.48 26.20
CA GLU A 232 -10.78 8.70 25.39
C GLU A 232 -12.18 9.30 25.38
N ASN A 233 -12.30 10.62 25.18
CA ASN A 233 -13.59 11.29 25.06
C ASN A 233 -14.58 11.02 26.22
N CYS A 234 -14.08 10.91 27.45
CA CYS A 234 -14.89 10.69 28.65
C CYS A 234 -16.02 11.72 28.75
N GLN A 235 -17.26 11.25 28.68
CA GLN A 235 -18.44 12.06 28.86
C GLN A 235 -18.64 12.41 30.35
N HIS A 236 -19.30 13.53 30.64
CA HIS A 236 -19.65 13.99 31.99
C HIS A 236 -18.52 14.57 32.87
N ASN A 237 -17.55 15.31 32.29
CA ASN A 237 -16.54 16.08 33.05
C ASN A 237 -15.73 15.25 34.07
N ARG A 238 -15.45 13.98 33.78
CA ARG A 238 -14.49 13.19 34.57
C ARG A 238 -13.24 12.93 33.74
N ALA A 239 -12.09 13.31 34.32
CA ALA A 239 -10.75 13.02 33.83
C ALA A 239 -10.27 11.66 34.35
#